data_AF-A0AAE4UYM2-F1
#
_entry.id   AF-A0AAE4UYM2-F1
#
_cell.length_a   1.000
_cell.length_b   1.000
_cell.length_c   1.000
_cell.angle_alpha   90.00
_cell.angle_beta   90.00
_cell.angle_gamma   90.00
#
_symmetry.space_group_name_H-M   'P 1'
#
loop_
_entity.id
_entity.type
_entity.pdbx_description
1 polymer ?
#
loop_
_entity_poly.entity_id
_entity_poly.type
_entity_poly.pdbx_seq_one_letter_code
_entity_poly.pdbx_strand_id
1 'polypeptide(L)'
;MGNDVRTITLEQLADGAADRPLLSVGAEIDSPMLTVNLDGAAESVTCVRAADRARVSDRILVGLHHGGQELSPDVQKVASALDATIVAESAPGNRVAVSVPDPDVAVGELHRKVADNPHSTLVLAQVLKLSEHLTVPAAIDVESLAYSTLLGGPEFRRWLEQRGPRPLPPPSPQEPVLVRREDDALLVTLNRPERRNAYGAEVRDGLVEALRLALVDTTITKIVLDGSGPSFSAGGDLDEFGTTPDLATAHLIRTRAGAGRLVAQLADRIEVRVHGSCVGAGIEVPAFADRIVARPDSLFRLPEVAMGLIPGAGGTVSVPRRIGRWRAFWLCVTGVALDAQTAMVWELVDEVSG
;
A
#
# COMPACT_ATOMS: atom_id res chain seq x y z
N MET A 1 9.43 28.46 7.61
CA MET A 1 8.17 29.08 7.15
C MET A 1 7.08 28.10 7.53
N GLY A 2 6.05 28.54 8.26
CA GLY A 2 5.01 27.62 8.76
C GLY A 2 4.42 26.82 7.60
N ASN A 3 4.36 25.50 7.74
CA ASN A 3 3.57 24.63 6.88
C ASN A 3 2.10 24.97 7.14
N ASP A 4 1.63 26.07 6.56
CA ASP A 4 0.22 26.40 6.59
C ASP A 4 -0.47 25.40 5.67
N VAL A 5 -1.05 24.37 6.28
CA VAL A 5 -1.84 23.35 5.60
C VAL A 5 -2.93 24.09 4.84
N ARG A 6 -2.84 24.10 3.50
CA ARG A 6 -3.80 24.83 2.68
C ARG A 6 -5.12 24.06 2.65
N THR A 7 -6.04 24.50 3.50
CA THR A 7 -7.40 23.98 3.58
C THR A 7 -8.34 24.81 2.72
N ILE A 8 -9.13 24.13 1.88
CA ILE A 8 -10.16 24.73 1.02
C ILE A 8 -11.55 24.19 1.41
N THR A 9 -12.59 24.96 1.13
CA THR A 9 -13.98 24.52 1.31
C THR A 9 -14.46 23.68 0.11
N LEU A 10 -15.59 22.98 0.28
CA LEU A 10 -16.27 22.30 -0.84
C LEU A 10 -16.63 23.25 -1.99
N GLU A 11 -17.09 24.47 -1.67
CA GLU A 11 -17.40 25.49 -2.68
C GLU A 11 -16.14 25.90 -3.46
N GLN A 12 -15.04 26.15 -2.77
CA GLN A 12 -13.76 26.48 -3.40
C GLN A 12 -13.25 25.34 -4.30
N LEU A 13 -13.42 24.09 -3.87
CA LEU A 13 -13.10 22.93 -4.71
C LEU A 13 -14.00 22.86 -5.95
N ALA A 14 -15.31 23.07 -5.79
CA ALA A 14 -16.27 23.11 -6.90
C ALA A 14 -15.97 24.24 -7.90
N ASP A 15 -15.39 25.35 -7.42
CA ASP A 15 -14.99 26.52 -8.21
C ASP A 15 -13.57 26.43 -8.78
N GLY A 16 -12.88 25.29 -8.59
CA GLY A 16 -11.59 25.01 -9.23
C GLY A 16 -10.37 25.50 -8.46
N ALA A 17 -10.43 25.65 -7.14
CA ALA A 17 -9.27 26.03 -6.32
C ALA A 17 -8.09 25.04 -6.42
N ALA A 18 -8.35 23.80 -6.83
CA ALA A 18 -7.37 22.75 -7.08
C ALA A 18 -6.81 22.73 -8.53
N ASP A 19 -7.42 23.45 -9.47
CA ASP A 19 -7.11 23.38 -10.91
C ASP A 19 -5.81 24.10 -11.30
N ARG A 20 -5.12 24.74 -10.35
CA ARG A 20 -3.85 25.40 -10.62
C ARG A 20 -2.81 24.37 -11.08
N PRO A 21 -1.96 24.67 -12.09
CA PRO A 21 -0.93 23.75 -12.56
C PRO A 21 -0.10 23.17 -11.40
N LEU A 22 0.09 21.85 -11.40
CA LEU A 22 0.88 21.16 -10.38
C LEU A 22 2.36 21.58 -10.41
N LEU A 23 2.87 21.84 -11.61
CA LEU A 23 4.26 22.23 -11.82
C LEU A 23 4.41 23.75 -11.89
N SER A 24 5.39 24.27 -11.18
CA SER A 24 5.84 25.66 -11.31
C SER A 24 6.55 25.88 -12.65
N VAL A 25 6.89 27.14 -12.96
CA VAL A 25 7.64 27.51 -14.18
C VAL A 25 9.01 26.79 -14.26
N GLY A 26 9.56 26.34 -13.13
CA GLY A 26 10.81 25.56 -13.05
C GLY A 26 10.64 24.04 -13.09
N ALA A 27 9.45 23.52 -13.40
CA ALA A 27 9.10 22.10 -13.30
C ALA A 27 9.24 21.51 -11.89
N GLU A 28 9.17 22.36 -10.86
CA GLU A 28 9.10 21.93 -9.47
C GLU A 28 7.64 21.66 -9.08
N ILE A 29 7.41 20.65 -8.25
CA ILE A 29 6.08 20.35 -7.72
C ILE A 29 5.69 21.45 -6.73
N ASP A 30 4.64 22.20 -7.03
CA ASP A 30 4.07 23.21 -6.15
C ASP A 30 2.81 22.66 -5.46
N SER A 31 2.74 22.76 -4.14
CA SER A 31 1.54 22.45 -3.33
C SER A 31 0.90 21.08 -3.64
N PRO A 32 1.64 19.95 -3.57
CA PRO A 32 1.19 18.64 -4.05
C PRO A 32 -0.10 18.12 -3.43
N MET A 33 -0.45 18.61 -2.23
CA MET A 33 -1.62 18.23 -1.47
C MET A 33 -2.45 19.45 -1.06
N LEU A 34 -3.77 19.33 -1.10
CA LEU A 34 -4.72 20.27 -0.51
C LEU A 34 -5.63 19.53 0.47
N THR A 35 -5.97 20.20 1.58
CA THR A 35 -6.97 19.69 2.51
C THR A 35 -8.34 20.24 2.13
N VAL A 36 -9.39 19.43 2.18
CA VAL A 36 -10.77 19.82 1.89
C VAL A 36 -11.58 19.72 3.18
N ASN A 37 -12.10 20.85 3.67
CA ASN A 37 -12.94 20.88 4.87
C ASN A 37 -14.33 20.30 4.54
N LEU A 38 -14.74 19.27 5.30
CA LEU A 38 -16.01 18.56 5.16
C LEU A 38 -17.01 18.81 6.31
N ASP A 39 -16.72 19.68 7.27
CA ASP A 39 -17.58 19.96 8.44
C ASP A 39 -18.80 20.84 8.16
N GLY A 40 -18.88 21.42 6.96
CA GLY A 40 -19.97 22.29 6.55
C GLY A 40 -21.09 21.55 5.82
N ALA A 41 -22.31 22.05 5.94
CA ALA A 41 -23.36 21.73 5.00
C ALA A 41 -23.03 22.37 3.64
N ALA A 42 -23.13 21.58 2.57
CA ALA A 42 -23.02 22.07 1.19
C ALA A 42 -24.26 21.62 0.41
N GLU A 43 -24.70 22.46 -0.52
CA GLU A 43 -25.81 22.09 -1.42
C GLU A 43 -25.41 20.89 -2.27
N SER A 44 -26.38 20.03 -2.60
CA SER A 44 -26.14 18.81 -3.38
C SER A 44 -25.42 19.10 -4.71
N VAL A 45 -25.76 20.22 -5.36
CA VAL A 45 -25.11 20.68 -6.60
C VAL A 45 -23.63 21.02 -6.41
N THR A 46 -23.26 21.65 -5.30
CA THR A 46 -21.86 21.95 -4.95
C THR A 46 -21.10 20.64 -4.72
N CYS A 47 -21.67 19.70 -3.97
CA CYS A 47 -21.04 18.39 -3.73
C CYS A 47 -20.77 17.62 -5.03
N VAL A 48 -21.72 17.60 -5.96
CA VAL A 48 -21.52 16.94 -7.28
C VAL A 48 -20.37 17.60 -8.04
N ARG A 49 -20.35 18.93 -8.15
CA ARG A 49 -19.28 19.67 -8.83
C ARG A 49 -17.91 19.45 -8.17
N ALA A 50 -17.86 19.48 -6.84
CA ALA A 50 -16.64 19.25 -6.07
C ALA A 50 -16.11 17.81 -6.28
N ALA A 51 -16.99 16.81 -6.28
CA ALA A 51 -16.62 15.43 -6.54
C ALA A 51 -16.07 15.24 -7.98
N ASP A 52 -16.71 15.83 -8.98
CA ASP A 52 -16.26 15.75 -10.37
C ASP A 52 -14.88 16.39 -10.55
N ARG A 53 -14.63 17.54 -9.91
CA ARG A 53 -13.31 18.18 -9.88
C ARG A 53 -12.26 17.34 -9.17
N ALA A 54 -12.61 16.73 -8.04
CA ALA A 54 -11.69 15.90 -7.28
C ALA A 54 -11.19 14.67 -8.07
N ARG A 55 -12.07 14.04 -8.88
CA ARG A 55 -11.69 12.86 -9.68
C ARG A 55 -10.64 13.15 -10.74
N VAL A 56 -10.60 14.37 -11.27
CA VAL A 56 -9.67 14.78 -12.33
C VAL A 56 -8.55 15.70 -11.84
N SER A 57 -8.42 15.86 -10.52
CA SER A 57 -7.38 16.70 -9.90
C SER A 57 -5.99 16.08 -10.08
N ASP A 58 -5.04 16.91 -10.52
CA ASP A 58 -3.62 16.55 -10.56
C ASP A 58 -2.95 16.58 -9.18
N ARG A 59 -3.66 17.07 -8.16
CA ARG A 59 -3.20 17.18 -6.77
C ARG A 59 -3.81 16.09 -5.91
N ILE A 60 -3.10 15.75 -4.84
CA ILE A 60 -3.64 14.94 -3.75
C ILE A 60 -4.68 15.77 -3.00
N LEU A 61 -5.90 15.25 -2.87
CA LEU A 61 -6.97 15.90 -2.12
C LEU A 61 -7.34 15.04 -0.91
N VAL A 62 -7.25 15.61 0.28
CA VAL A 62 -7.57 14.91 1.53
C VAL A 62 -8.70 15.62 2.25
N GLY A 63 -9.78 14.89 2.50
CA GLY A 63 -10.91 15.37 3.26
C GLY A 63 -10.58 15.42 4.75
N LEU A 64 -11.04 16.47 5.43
CA LEU A 64 -10.94 16.63 6.88
C LEU A 64 -12.33 16.86 7.46
N HIS A 65 -12.71 16.01 8.41
CA HIS A 65 -13.96 16.12 9.17
C HIS A 65 -13.68 15.97 10.67
N HIS A 66 -14.05 16.97 11.46
CA HIS A 66 -13.87 16.98 12.92
C HIS A 66 -15.07 16.40 13.68
N GLY A 67 -16.22 16.23 13.01
CA GLY A 67 -17.47 15.81 13.64
C GLY A 67 -17.48 14.37 14.18
N GLY A 68 -18.38 14.12 15.14
CA GLY A 68 -18.73 12.78 15.66
C GLY A 68 -20.02 12.22 15.07
N GLN A 69 -20.48 12.76 13.94
CA GLN A 69 -21.64 12.26 13.18
C GLN A 69 -21.19 11.76 11.80
N GLU A 70 -21.95 10.83 11.21
CA GLU A 70 -21.64 10.33 9.88
C GLU A 70 -21.68 11.43 8.81
N LEU A 71 -20.81 11.31 7.81
CA LEU A 71 -20.84 12.18 6.63
C LEU A 71 -22.20 12.09 5.96
N SER A 72 -22.77 13.24 5.59
CA SER A 72 -24.03 13.26 4.84
C SER A 72 -23.87 12.50 3.50
N PRO A 73 -24.96 11.95 2.92
CA PRO A 73 -24.88 11.20 1.67
C PRO A 73 -24.21 11.96 0.52
N ASP A 74 -24.36 13.28 0.47
CA ASP A 74 -23.73 14.11 -0.56
C ASP A 74 -22.25 14.37 -0.28
N VAL A 75 -21.87 14.59 0.98
CA VAL A 75 -20.45 14.73 1.36
C VAL A 75 -19.71 13.39 1.20
N GLN A 76 -20.37 12.26 1.46
CA GLN A 76 -19.80 10.92 1.23
C GLN A 76 -19.44 10.71 -0.26
N LYS A 77 -20.24 11.24 -1.20
CA LYS A 77 -19.89 11.21 -2.64
C LYS A 77 -18.62 12.00 -2.92
N VAL A 78 -18.43 13.16 -2.29
CA VAL A 78 -17.19 13.92 -2.41
C VAL A 78 -16.02 13.14 -1.81
N ALA A 79 -16.17 12.63 -0.58
CA ALA A 79 -15.15 11.84 0.10
C ALA A 79 -14.68 10.64 -0.75
N SER A 80 -15.60 9.98 -1.46
CA SER A 80 -15.28 8.90 -2.39
C SER A 80 -14.50 9.34 -3.65
N ALA A 81 -14.47 10.63 -3.97
CA ALA A 81 -13.66 11.18 -5.06
C ALA A 81 -12.26 11.63 -4.58
N LEU A 82 -12.08 11.88 -3.28
CA LEU A 82 -10.80 12.28 -2.68
C LEU A 82 -9.81 11.11 -2.60
N ASP A 83 -8.55 11.39 -2.26
CA ASP A 83 -7.49 10.37 -2.09
C ASP A 83 -7.55 9.71 -0.72
N ALA A 84 -7.92 10.46 0.31
CA ALA A 84 -8.28 9.96 1.64
C ALA A 84 -9.25 10.92 2.34
N THR A 85 -9.95 10.44 3.35
CA THR A 85 -10.74 11.29 4.26
C THR A 85 -10.36 10.96 5.70
N ILE A 86 -9.95 11.97 6.46
CA ILE A 86 -9.50 11.84 7.85
C ILE A 86 -10.62 12.36 8.75
N VAL A 87 -10.99 11.54 9.73
CA VAL A 87 -12.11 11.81 10.63
C VAL A 87 -11.72 11.50 12.08
N ALA A 88 -12.36 12.16 13.05
CA ALA A 88 -12.14 11.83 14.47
C ALA A 88 -12.69 10.43 14.81
N GLU A 89 -13.89 10.14 14.28
CA GLU A 89 -14.56 8.86 14.45
C GLU A 89 -15.24 8.46 13.14
N SER A 90 -15.28 7.16 12.85
CA SER A 90 -15.95 6.60 11.67
C SER A 90 -16.74 5.38 12.07
N ALA A 91 -17.91 5.22 11.46
CA ALA A 91 -18.65 3.97 11.50
C ALA A 91 -17.78 2.81 10.98
N PRO A 92 -17.91 1.60 11.56
CA PRO A 92 -17.29 0.39 11.03
C PRO A 92 -17.63 0.17 9.55
N GLY A 93 -16.68 -0.34 8.77
CA GLY A 93 -16.90 -0.63 7.34
C GLY A 93 -16.84 0.57 6.39
N ASN A 94 -16.83 1.83 6.87
CA ASN A 94 -16.60 2.99 6.00
C ASN A 94 -15.12 3.07 5.57
N ARG A 95 -14.81 2.45 4.43
CA ARG A 95 -13.44 2.37 3.87
C ARG A 95 -12.92 3.71 3.32
N VAL A 96 -13.80 4.68 3.11
CA VAL A 96 -13.44 6.02 2.61
C VAL A 96 -12.80 6.88 3.71
N ALA A 97 -13.17 6.60 4.96
CA ALA A 97 -12.72 7.33 6.13
C ALA A 97 -11.63 6.57 6.90
N VAL A 98 -10.70 7.35 7.44
CA VAL A 98 -9.64 6.91 8.35
C VAL A 98 -9.87 7.62 9.68
N SER A 99 -10.29 6.85 10.69
CA SER A 99 -10.46 7.37 12.05
C SER A 99 -9.10 7.56 12.71
N VAL A 100 -8.88 8.73 13.29
CA VAL A 100 -7.67 9.07 14.03
C VAL A 100 -8.06 9.85 15.30
N PRO A 101 -7.26 9.77 16.38
CA PRO A 101 -7.58 10.49 17.62
C PRO A 101 -7.65 12.00 17.47
N ASP A 102 -6.82 12.57 16.59
CA ASP A 102 -6.73 14.00 16.33
C ASP A 102 -6.58 14.24 14.81
N PRO A 103 -7.68 14.62 14.11
CA PRO A 103 -7.67 14.82 12.67
C PRO A 103 -6.75 15.94 12.18
N ASP A 104 -6.62 17.03 12.93
CA ASP A 104 -5.77 18.17 12.57
C ASP A 104 -4.30 17.78 12.63
N VAL A 105 -3.88 17.10 13.70
CA VAL A 105 -2.51 16.58 13.85
C VAL A 105 -2.21 15.58 12.73
N ALA A 106 -3.13 14.65 12.48
CA ALA A 106 -2.99 13.63 11.43
C ALA A 106 -2.84 14.24 10.02
N VAL A 107 -3.67 15.24 9.66
CA VAL A 107 -3.54 15.97 8.39
C VAL A 107 -2.22 16.71 8.30
N GLY A 108 -1.78 17.36 9.38
CA GLY A 108 -0.50 18.06 9.42
C GLY A 108 0.70 17.13 9.20
N GLU A 109 0.69 15.96 9.83
CA GLU A 109 1.70 14.92 9.61
C GLU A 109 1.67 14.39 8.18
N LEU A 110 0.48 14.16 7.62
CA LEU A 110 0.32 13.71 6.25
C LEU A 110 0.89 14.74 5.26
N HIS A 111 0.56 16.03 5.42
CA HIS A 111 1.14 17.12 4.61
C HIS A 111 2.66 17.11 4.64
N ARG A 112 3.27 16.93 5.82
CA ARG A 112 4.74 16.83 5.94
C ARG A 112 5.28 15.63 5.18
N LYS A 113 4.65 14.46 5.28
CA LYS A 113 5.07 13.26 4.55
C LYS A 113 4.98 13.42 3.03
N VAL A 114 3.91 14.06 2.55
CA VAL A 114 3.77 14.39 1.13
C VAL A 114 4.84 15.39 0.70
N ALA A 115 5.13 16.41 1.50
CA ALA A 115 6.18 17.39 1.20
C ALA A 115 7.59 16.76 1.18
N ASP A 116 7.84 15.76 2.04
CA ASP A 116 9.11 15.04 2.10
C ASP A 116 9.34 14.13 0.87
N ASN A 117 8.27 13.60 0.26
CA ASN A 117 8.31 12.69 -0.90
C ASN A 117 7.13 12.91 -1.88
N PRO A 118 7.05 14.07 -2.55
CA PRO A 118 5.90 14.43 -3.37
C PRO A 118 5.74 13.55 -4.63
N HIS A 119 6.82 13.13 -5.28
CA HIS A 119 6.75 12.34 -6.51
C HIS A 119 6.15 10.96 -6.25
N SER A 120 6.67 10.22 -5.28
CA SER A 120 6.14 8.89 -4.94
C SER A 120 4.71 8.96 -4.43
N THR A 121 4.34 10.00 -3.67
CA THR A 121 2.97 10.19 -3.18
C THR A 121 1.99 10.48 -4.33
N LEU A 122 2.34 11.35 -5.27
CA LEU A 122 1.49 11.66 -6.44
C LEU A 122 1.32 10.42 -7.34
N VAL A 123 2.41 9.70 -7.59
CA VAL A 123 2.38 8.45 -8.35
C VAL A 123 1.51 7.40 -7.64
N LEU A 124 1.63 7.27 -6.31
CA LEU A 124 0.79 6.37 -5.52
C LEU A 124 -0.70 6.69 -5.72
N ALA A 125 -1.10 7.96 -5.59
CA ALA A 125 -2.49 8.37 -5.73
C ALA A 125 -3.06 7.98 -7.12
N GLN A 126 -2.27 8.19 -8.18
CA GLN A 126 -2.65 7.81 -9.54
C GLN A 126 -2.78 6.29 -9.69
N VAL A 127 -1.77 5.53 -9.21
CA VAL A 127 -1.78 4.06 -9.30
C VAL A 127 -2.96 3.46 -8.55
N LEU A 128 -3.26 3.94 -7.34
CA LEU A 128 -4.38 3.44 -6.55
C LEU A 128 -5.75 3.68 -7.24
N LYS A 129 -5.94 4.82 -7.90
CA LYS A 129 -7.15 5.11 -8.70
C LYS A 129 -7.23 4.23 -9.95
N LEU A 130 -6.12 4.06 -10.66
CA LEU A 130 -6.07 3.25 -11.89
C LEU A 130 -6.29 1.76 -11.61
N SER A 131 -5.65 1.23 -10.57
CA SER A 131 -5.69 -0.20 -10.22
C SER A 131 -7.07 -0.69 -9.77
N GLU A 132 -7.96 0.22 -9.34
CA GLU A 132 -9.32 -0.11 -8.88
C GLU A 132 -10.14 -0.82 -9.97
N HIS A 133 -9.92 -0.48 -11.25
CA HIS A 133 -10.71 -0.99 -12.37
C HIS A 133 -9.98 -2.03 -13.24
N LEU A 134 -8.72 -2.33 -12.91
CA LEU A 134 -7.88 -3.24 -13.67
C LEU A 134 -7.93 -4.67 -13.12
N THR A 135 -7.74 -5.66 -14.00
CA THR A 135 -7.49 -7.05 -13.60
C THR A 135 -6.18 -7.13 -12.80
N VAL A 136 -6.01 -8.16 -11.94
CA VAL A 136 -4.77 -8.33 -11.14
C VAL A 136 -3.50 -8.23 -12.01
N PRO A 137 -3.38 -8.94 -13.15
CA PRO A 137 -2.15 -8.89 -13.93
C PRO A 137 -1.88 -7.50 -14.51
N ALA A 138 -2.90 -6.83 -15.04
CA ALA A 138 -2.77 -5.49 -15.61
C ALA A 138 -2.41 -4.44 -14.55
N ALA A 139 -3.05 -4.52 -13.37
CA ALA A 139 -2.74 -3.63 -12.25
C ALA A 139 -1.30 -3.81 -11.75
N ILE A 140 -0.79 -5.05 -11.68
CA ILE A 140 0.61 -5.33 -11.33
C ILE A 140 1.59 -4.77 -12.39
N ASP A 141 1.23 -4.82 -13.68
CA ASP A 141 2.05 -4.20 -14.72
C ASP A 141 2.10 -2.67 -14.54
N VAL A 142 0.97 -2.03 -14.25
CA VAL A 142 0.89 -0.57 -13.97
C VAL A 142 1.69 -0.20 -12.72
N GLU A 143 1.51 -0.92 -11.61
CA GLU A 143 2.30 -0.72 -10.39
C GLU A 143 3.80 -0.81 -10.70
N SER A 144 4.22 -1.84 -11.44
CA SER A 144 5.64 -2.00 -11.73
C SER A 144 6.20 -0.92 -12.64
N LEU A 145 5.44 -0.42 -13.62
CA LEU A 145 5.88 0.67 -14.49
C LEU A 145 6.04 1.97 -13.68
N ALA A 146 5.08 2.26 -12.81
CA ALA A 146 5.12 3.38 -11.88
C ALA A 146 6.32 3.27 -10.91
N TYR A 147 6.50 2.11 -10.28
CA TYR A 147 7.63 1.83 -9.40
C TYR A 147 8.97 1.99 -10.13
N SER A 148 9.09 1.49 -11.37
CA SER A 148 10.31 1.63 -12.17
C SER A 148 10.61 3.09 -12.52
N THR A 149 9.60 3.94 -12.69
CA THR A 149 9.80 5.39 -12.88
C THR A 149 10.36 6.02 -11.61
N LEU A 150 9.86 5.63 -10.43
CA LEU A 150 10.34 6.11 -9.13
C LEU A 150 11.75 5.63 -8.78
N LEU A 151 12.15 4.41 -9.20
CA LEU A 151 13.52 3.91 -9.05
C LEU A 151 14.57 4.84 -9.72
N GLY A 152 14.21 5.52 -10.81
CA GLY A 152 15.07 6.52 -11.44
C GLY A 152 14.97 7.93 -10.83
N GLY A 153 14.05 8.12 -9.88
CA GLY A 153 13.66 9.42 -9.33
C GLY A 153 14.61 9.99 -8.27
N PRO A 154 14.47 11.29 -7.96
CA PRO A 154 15.34 11.97 -7.00
C PRO A 154 15.13 11.50 -5.55
N GLU A 155 13.89 11.11 -5.18
CA GLU A 155 13.57 10.70 -3.82
C GLU A 155 14.24 9.37 -3.45
N PHE A 156 14.16 8.38 -4.33
CA PHE A 156 14.83 7.09 -4.12
C PHE A 156 16.35 7.21 -4.14
N ARG A 157 16.89 8.05 -5.04
CA ARG A 157 18.34 8.36 -5.07
C ARG A 157 18.80 8.95 -3.73
N ARG A 158 18.10 9.96 -3.23
CA ARG A 158 18.38 10.58 -1.93
C ARG A 158 18.34 9.55 -0.79
N TRP A 159 17.36 8.65 -0.80
CA TRP A 159 17.25 7.60 0.20
C TRP A 159 18.44 6.62 0.15
N LEU A 160 18.86 6.18 -1.04
CA LEU A 160 20.04 5.32 -1.22
C LEU A 160 21.32 5.99 -0.72
N GLU A 161 21.51 7.27 -1.05
CA GLU A 161 22.66 8.07 -0.61
C GLU A 161 22.72 8.18 0.93
N GLN A 162 21.58 8.42 1.59
CA GLN A 162 21.49 8.51 3.05
C GLN A 162 21.75 7.16 3.75
N ARG A 163 21.27 6.07 3.15
CA ARG A 163 21.46 4.72 3.70
C ARG A 163 22.92 4.24 3.58
N GLY A 164 23.62 4.68 2.54
CA GLY A 164 24.97 4.23 2.21
C GLY A 164 25.02 2.82 1.59
N PRO A 165 26.20 2.41 1.09
CA PRO A 165 26.38 1.12 0.45
C PRO A 165 26.18 -0.02 1.46
N ARG A 166 25.53 -1.10 1.01
CA ARG A 166 25.43 -2.34 1.78
C ARG A 166 25.83 -3.54 0.92
N PRO A 167 26.52 -4.53 1.51
CA PRO A 167 26.82 -5.76 0.79
C PRO A 167 25.52 -6.50 0.47
N LEU A 168 25.53 -7.25 -0.64
CA LEU A 168 24.46 -8.19 -0.92
C LEU A 168 24.29 -9.16 0.26
N PRO A 169 23.05 -9.61 0.52
CA PRO A 169 22.81 -10.53 1.60
C PRO A 169 23.56 -11.86 1.33
N PRO A 170 24.18 -12.46 2.35
CA PRO A 170 24.86 -13.74 2.16
C PRO A 170 23.84 -14.82 1.76
N PRO A 171 24.24 -15.84 0.98
CA PRO A 171 23.36 -16.95 0.67
C PRO A 171 22.82 -17.59 1.94
N SER A 172 21.54 -17.97 1.92
CA SER A 172 20.95 -18.69 3.06
C SER A 172 21.68 -20.03 3.28
N PRO A 173 22.06 -20.37 4.52
CA PRO A 173 22.67 -21.67 4.82
C PRO A 173 21.66 -22.84 4.75
N GLN A 174 20.37 -22.52 4.70
CA GLN A 174 19.25 -23.46 4.59
C GLN A 174 18.36 -23.07 3.42
N GLU A 175 17.40 -23.92 3.07
CA GLU A 175 16.38 -23.57 2.09
C GLU A 175 15.59 -22.34 2.57
N PRO A 176 15.51 -21.26 1.75
CA PRO A 176 14.88 -20.00 2.13
C PRO A 176 13.34 -20.10 2.20
N VAL A 177 12.77 -21.16 1.62
CA VAL A 177 11.36 -21.52 1.70
C VAL A 177 11.28 -23.03 1.87
N LEU A 178 10.63 -23.49 2.93
CA LEU A 178 10.39 -24.92 3.18
C LEU A 178 9.04 -25.31 2.58
N VAL A 179 8.98 -26.47 1.93
CA VAL A 179 7.77 -26.99 1.32
C VAL A 179 7.50 -28.40 1.84
N ARG A 180 6.30 -28.63 2.38
CA ARG A 180 5.88 -29.92 2.88
C ARG A 180 4.46 -30.23 2.46
N ARG A 181 4.22 -31.42 1.93
CA ARG A 181 2.88 -31.88 1.57
C ARG A 181 2.29 -32.74 2.67
N GLU A 182 1.04 -32.48 3.02
CA GLU A 182 0.19 -33.31 3.88
C GLU A 182 -1.12 -33.57 3.14
N ASP A 183 -1.32 -34.80 2.65
CA ASP A 183 -2.50 -35.17 1.86
C ASP A 183 -2.75 -34.22 0.66
N ASP A 184 -3.84 -33.45 0.69
CA ASP A 184 -4.24 -32.46 -0.33
C ASP A 184 -3.77 -31.02 0.00
N ALA A 185 -3.02 -30.84 1.09
CA ALA A 185 -2.48 -29.57 1.55
C ALA A 185 -0.98 -29.42 1.27
N LEU A 186 -0.58 -28.24 0.79
CA LEU A 186 0.81 -27.81 0.68
C LEU A 186 1.12 -26.77 1.76
N LEU A 187 2.04 -27.11 2.65
CA LEU A 187 2.55 -26.20 3.66
C LEU A 187 3.82 -25.52 3.12
N VAL A 188 3.81 -24.20 3.12
CA VAL A 188 4.88 -23.35 2.61
C VAL A 188 5.32 -22.42 3.73
N THR A 189 6.58 -22.51 4.15
CA THR A 189 7.12 -21.69 5.24
C THR A 189 8.26 -20.82 4.74
N LEU A 190 8.14 -19.49 4.86
CA LEU A 190 9.27 -18.58 4.65
C LEU A 190 10.33 -18.88 5.72
N ASN A 191 11.55 -19.23 5.30
CA ASN A 191 12.57 -19.77 6.19
C ASN A 191 13.92 -19.07 6.05
N ARG A 192 13.92 -17.77 6.37
CA ARG A 192 15.13 -16.96 6.51
C ARG A 192 15.07 -16.11 7.79
N PRO A 193 14.87 -16.75 8.97
CA PRO A 193 14.51 -16.06 10.20
C PRO A 193 15.60 -15.08 10.69
N GLU A 194 16.87 -15.36 10.40
CA GLU A 194 18.01 -14.49 10.69
C GLU A 194 17.97 -13.16 9.95
N ARG A 195 17.22 -13.09 8.84
CA ARG A 195 16.89 -11.86 8.11
C ARG A 195 15.40 -11.49 8.23
N ARG A 196 14.69 -12.06 9.21
CA ARG A 196 13.24 -11.86 9.42
C ARG A 196 12.42 -12.10 8.15
N ASN A 197 12.79 -13.14 7.39
CA ASN A 197 12.13 -13.54 6.15
C ASN A 197 11.99 -12.39 5.14
N ALA A 198 13.01 -11.54 5.03
CA ALA A 198 13.04 -10.48 4.04
C ALA A 198 12.87 -11.06 2.62
N TYR A 199 11.93 -10.48 1.86
CA TYR A 199 11.56 -10.85 0.51
C TYR A 199 12.60 -10.34 -0.50
N GLY A 200 13.74 -11.02 -0.52
CA GLY A 200 14.78 -10.90 -1.55
C GLY A 200 14.64 -11.97 -2.62
N ALA A 201 15.62 -12.06 -3.52
CA ALA A 201 15.62 -13.00 -4.63
C ALA A 201 15.43 -14.46 -4.17
N GLU A 202 16.19 -14.91 -3.16
CA GLU A 202 16.14 -16.30 -2.67
C GLU A 202 14.75 -16.69 -2.14
N VAL A 203 14.13 -15.84 -1.31
CA VAL A 203 12.80 -16.09 -0.73
C VAL A 203 11.71 -15.98 -1.81
N ARG A 204 11.82 -15.01 -2.71
CA ARG A 204 10.90 -14.84 -3.86
C ARG A 204 10.90 -16.09 -4.73
N ASP A 205 12.09 -16.55 -5.14
CA ASP A 205 12.23 -17.63 -6.10
C ASP A 205 11.75 -18.96 -5.49
N GLY A 206 12.10 -19.25 -4.23
CA GLY A 206 11.58 -20.43 -3.51
C GLY A 206 10.05 -20.40 -3.34
N LEU A 207 9.46 -19.24 -3.04
CA LEU A 207 8.01 -19.10 -2.94
C LEU A 207 7.33 -19.31 -4.30
N VAL A 208 7.90 -18.75 -5.37
CA VAL A 208 7.40 -18.91 -6.74
C VAL A 208 7.45 -20.38 -7.18
N GLU A 209 8.51 -21.11 -6.85
CA GLU A 209 8.64 -22.54 -7.13
C GLU A 209 7.55 -23.35 -6.40
N ALA A 210 7.33 -23.08 -5.11
CA ALA A 210 6.28 -23.73 -4.32
C ALA A 210 4.88 -23.48 -4.89
N LEU A 211 4.58 -22.24 -5.28
CA LEU A 211 3.28 -21.87 -5.85
C LEU A 211 3.08 -22.46 -7.26
N ARG A 212 4.14 -22.52 -8.08
CA ARG A 212 4.08 -23.17 -9.40
C ARG A 212 3.81 -24.67 -9.28
N LEU A 213 4.36 -25.33 -8.27
CA LEU A 213 4.05 -26.73 -7.97
C LEU A 213 2.54 -26.90 -7.72
N ALA A 214 1.95 -26.08 -6.85
CA ALA A 214 0.51 -26.14 -6.55
C ALA A 214 -0.40 -25.74 -7.73
N LEU A 215 0.12 -24.93 -8.66
CA LEU A 215 -0.61 -24.58 -9.88
C LEU A 215 -0.70 -25.76 -10.86
N VAL A 216 0.35 -26.59 -10.93
CA VAL A 216 0.43 -27.74 -11.84
C VAL A 216 -0.20 -28.99 -11.24
N ASP A 217 0.00 -29.24 -9.94
CA ASP A 217 -0.58 -30.38 -9.25
C ASP A 217 -2.00 -30.06 -8.75
N THR A 218 -3.00 -30.46 -9.54
CA THR A 218 -4.42 -30.24 -9.23
C THR A 218 -4.92 -31.04 -8.02
N THR A 219 -4.13 -31.96 -7.48
CA THR A 219 -4.47 -32.67 -6.23
C THR A 219 -4.16 -31.84 -4.98
N ILE A 220 -3.46 -30.71 -5.12
CA ILE A 220 -3.26 -29.72 -4.07
C ILE A 220 -4.44 -28.74 -4.08
N THR A 221 -5.35 -28.93 -3.13
CA THR A 221 -6.58 -28.14 -2.97
C THR A 221 -6.43 -27.06 -1.91
N LYS A 222 -5.41 -27.16 -1.04
CA LYS A 222 -5.13 -26.19 0.02
C LYS A 222 -3.65 -25.85 0.08
N ILE A 223 -3.36 -24.58 0.35
CA ILE A 223 -2.02 -24.06 0.59
C ILE A 223 -2.06 -23.29 1.91
N VAL A 224 -1.14 -23.59 2.82
CA VAL A 224 -0.93 -22.82 4.04
C VAL A 224 0.43 -22.15 3.94
N LEU A 225 0.44 -20.82 3.92
CA LEU A 225 1.67 -20.02 3.90
C LEU A 225 1.93 -19.42 5.29
N ASP A 226 3.08 -19.70 5.89
CA ASP A 226 3.53 -19.10 7.14
C ASP A 226 5.01 -18.68 7.07
N GLY A 227 5.57 -18.23 8.20
CA GLY A 227 6.98 -17.84 8.29
C GLY A 227 7.65 -18.41 9.54
N SER A 228 8.94 -18.68 9.46
CA SER A 228 9.73 -19.14 10.61
C SER A 228 10.29 -17.96 11.42
N GLY A 229 10.62 -18.23 12.69
CA GLY A 229 11.22 -17.23 13.58
C GLY A 229 10.23 -16.15 14.04
N PRO A 230 10.75 -14.96 14.46
CA PRO A 230 9.97 -13.97 15.21
C PRO A 230 9.09 -13.05 14.34
N SER A 231 9.07 -13.22 13.02
CA SER A 231 8.29 -12.36 12.13
C SER A 231 7.88 -13.15 10.90
N PHE A 232 6.67 -12.90 10.39
CA PHE A 232 6.24 -13.45 9.12
C PHE A 232 7.16 -12.97 8.00
N SER A 233 7.29 -11.64 7.81
CA SER A 233 8.26 -11.06 6.87
C SER A 233 8.48 -9.55 7.11
N ALA A 234 9.74 -9.14 7.12
CA ALA A 234 10.15 -7.74 7.21
C ALA A 234 10.02 -6.94 5.90
N GLY A 235 9.48 -7.54 4.83
CA GLY A 235 9.31 -6.90 3.52
C GLY A 235 10.48 -7.09 2.59
N GLY A 236 10.59 -6.25 1.56
CA GLY A 236 11.66 -6.37 0.56
C GLY A 236 13.05 -6.39 1.20
N ASP A 237 13.94 -7.25 0.70
CA ASP A 237 15.33 -7.26 1.18
C ASP A 237 16.02 -5.97 0.73
N LEU A 238 16.14 -5.02 1.67
CA LEU A 238 16.72 -3.72 1.38
C LEU A 238 18.12 -3.86 0.80
N ASP A 239 18.91 -4.87 1.18
CA ASP A 239 20.29 -5.04 0.71
C ASP A 239 20.38 -5.34 -0.81
N GLU A 240 19.27 -5.73 -1.43
CA GLU A 240 19.15 -5.90 -2.88
C GLU A 240 18.68 -4.62 -3.61
N PHE A 241 18.28 -3.56 -2.88
CA PHE A 241 17.75 -2.35 -3.50
C PHE A 241 18.85 -1.60 -4.27
N GLY A 242 18.55 -1.25 -5.53
CA GLY A 242 19.51 -0.60 -6.42
C GLY A 242 20.52 -1.54 -7.10
N THR A 243 20.36 -2.86 -6.94
CA THR A 243 21.31 -3.85 -7.50
C THR A 243 20.90 -4.38 -8.87
N THR A 244 19.65 -4.19 -9.29
CA THR A 244 19.19 -4.51 -10.66
C THR A 244 19.97 -3.69 -11.70
N PRO A 245 20.35 -4.30 -12.84
CA PRO A 245 21.22 -3.67 -13.82
C PRO A 245 20.57 -2.45 -14.51
N ASP A 246 19.25 -2.50 -14.70
CA ASP A 246 18.48 -1.43 -15.33
C ASP A 246 16.99 -1.52 -14.94
N LEU A 247 16.26 -0.44 -15.20
CA LEU A 247 14.85 -0.27 -14.81
C LEU A 247 13.89 -1.19 -15.59
N ALA A 248 14.22 -1.55 -16.83
CA ALA A 248 13.40 -2.44 -17.66
C ALA A 248 13.54 -3.89 -17.17
N THR A 249 14.76 -4.33 -16.86
CA THR A 249 14.99 -5.62 -16.21
C THR A 249 14.31 -5.67 -14.84
N ALA A 250 14.39 -4.61 -14.04
CA ALA A 250 13.68 -4.54 -12.75
C ALA A 250 12.15 -4.68 -12.90
N HIS A 251 11.57 -4.09 -13.95
CA HIS A 251 10.15 -4.26 -14.28
C HIS A 251 9.80 -5.72 -14.63
N LEU A 252 10.62 -6.36 -15.47
CA LEU A 252 10.40 -7.76 -15.85
C LEU A 252 10.53 -8.72 -14.68
N ILE A 253 11.51 -8.52 -13.80
CA ILE A 253 11.67 -9.32 -12.57
C ILE A 253 10.40 -9.22 -11.71
N ARG A 254 9.93 -8.00 -11.43
CA ARG A 254 8.75 -7.78 -10.59
C ARG A 254 7.48 -8.40 -11.18
N THR A 255 7.28 -8.27 -12.49
CA THR A 255 6.03 -8.71 -13.15
C THR A 255 6.03 -10.18 -13.60
N ARG A 256 7.20 -10.77 -13.85
CA ARG A 256 7.32 -12.14 -14.40
C ARG A 256 7.94 -13.15 -13.44
N ALA A 257 8.72 -12.69 -12.46
CA ALA A 257 9.32 -13.53 -11.43
C ALA A 257 8.79 -13.26 -10.00
N GLY A 258 7.86 -12.31 -9.82
CA GLY A 258 7.21 -12.04 -8.53
C GLY A 258 6.11 -13.05 -8.18
N ALA A 259 5.88 -13.25 -6.88
CA ALA A 259 4.86 -14.19 -6.40
C ALA A 259 3.41 -13.67 -6.48
N GLY A 260 3.19 -12.34 -6.49
CA GLY A 260 1.85 -11.75 -6.35
C GLY A 260 0.81 -12.25 -7.35
N ARG A 261 1.20 -12.48 -8.63
CA ARG A 261 0.30 -13.05 -9.65
C ARG A 261 -0.08 -14.50 -9.35
N LEU A 262 0.86 -15.29 -8.85
CA LEU A 262 0.61 -16.70 -8.51
C LEU A 262 -0.27 -16.80 -7.27
N VAL A 263 -0.02 -15.98 -6.25
CA VAL A 263 -0.90 -15.92 -5.06
C VAL A 263 -2.31 -15.52 -5.47
N ALA A 264 -2.47 -14.53 -6.34
CA ALA A 264 -3.80 -14.12 -6.81
C ALA A 264 -4.52 -15.20 -7.65
N GLN A 265 -3.78 -16.00 -8.43
CA GLN A 265 -4.35 -17.11 -9.22
C GLN A 265 -4.77 -18.30 -8.34
N LEU A 266 -4.11 -18.47 -7.19
CA LEU A 266 -4.35 -19.54 -6.23
C LEU A 266 -5.11 -19.04 -5.00
N ALA A 267 -5.69 -17.84 -5.05
CA ALA A 267 -6.19 -17.13 -3.88
C ALA A 267 -7.18 -17.97 -3.07
N ASP A 268 -8.11 -18.64 -3.77
CA ASP A 268 -9.15 -19.52 -3.24
C ASP A 268 -8.63 -20.76 -2.50
N ARG A 269 -7.34 -21.08 -2.68
CA ARG A 269 -6.66 -22.21 -2.05
C ARG A 269 -5.68 -21.78 -0.96
N ILE A 270 -5.38 -20.48 -0.83
CA ILE A 270 -4.33 -19.99 0.08
C ILE A 270 -4.94 -19.43 1.37
N GLU A 271 -4.51 -20.01 2.49
CA GLU A 271 -4.58 -19.39 3.82
C GLU A 271 -3.17 -18.93 4.21
N VAL A 272 -3.02 -17.64 4.52
CA VAL A 272 -1.76 -17.09 5.05
C VAL A 272 -1.88 -16.92 6.55
N ARG A 273 -0.89 -17.42 7.30
CA ARG A 273 -0.79 -17.26 8.75
C ARG A 273 0.36 -16.33 9.06
N VAL A 274 0.04 -15.18 9.64
CA VAL A 274 0.99 -14.09 9.87
C VAL A 274 1.18 -13.82 11.36
N HIS A 275 2.37 -13.39 11.73
CA HIS A 275 2.78 -13.07 13.10
C HIS A 275 3.93 -12.05 13.11
N GLY A 276 4.09 -11.36 14.22
CA GLY A 276 5.13 -10.34 14.36
C GLY A 276 5.11 -9.31 13.22
N SER A 277 6.27 -8.97 12.65
CA SER A 277 6.34 -7.98 11.57
C SER A 277 5.83 -8.52 10.23
N CYS A 278 4.92 -7.78 9.61
CA CYS A 278 4.34 -7.99 8.28
C CYS A 278 4.46 -6.68 7.47
N VAL A 279 5.64 -6.41 6.94
CA VAL A 279 5.99 -5.08 6.39
C VAL A 279 6.19 -5.17 4.88
N GLY A 280 5.78 -4.16 4.12
CA GLY A 280 5.96 -4.09 2.66
C GLY A 280 5.51 -5.39 1.99
N ALA A 281 6.38 -6.00 1.17
CA ALA A 281 6.16 -7.30 0.54
C ALA A 281 5.56 -8.38 1.49
N GLY A 282 5.87 -8.32 2.79
CA GLY A 282 5.35 -9.21 3.84
C GLY A 282 3.87 -9.05 4.16
N ILE A 283 3.19 -8.01 3.70
CA ILE A 283 1.71 -7.92 3.68
C ILE A 283 1.17 -7.72 2.27
N GLU A 284 1.94 -7.13 1.36
CA GLU A 284 1.52 -6.95 -0.04
C GLU A 284 1.23 -8.28 -0.75
N VAL A 285 2.11 -9.28 -0.59
CA VAL A 285 1.93 -10.60 -1.22
C VAL A 285 0.79 -11.37 -0.54
N PRO A 286 0.74 -11.49 0.80
CA PRO A 286 -0.40 -12.12 1.48
C PRO A 286 -1.77 -11.53 1.16
N ALA A 287 -1.86 -10.22 0.95
CA ALA A 287 -3.13 -9.54 0.69
C ALA A 287 -3.87 -10.03 -0.57
N PHE A 288 -3.21 -10.80 -1.46
CA PHE A 288 -3.86 -11.47 -2.60
C PHE A 288 -4.58 -12.78 -2.24
N ALA A 289 -4.23 -13.43 -1.12
CA ALA A 289 -4.86 -14.67 -0.69
C ALA A 289 -6.33 -14.43 -0.31
N ASP A 290 -7.14 -15.48 -0.32
CA ASP A 290 -8.53 -15.40 0.13
C ASP A 290 -8.61 -15.22 1.65
N ARG A 291 -7.77 -15.95 2.40
CA ARG A 291 -7.77 -15.91 3.88
C ARG A 291 -6.41 -15.54 4.47
N ILE A 292 -6.42 -14.58 5.40
CA ILE A 292 -5.28 -14.17 6.21
C ILE A 292 -5.66 -14.24 7.69
N VAL A 293 -4.95 -15.09 8.43
CA VAL A 293 -5.10 -15.25 9.88
C VAL A 293 -3.89 -14.63 10.55
N ALA A 294 -4.13 -13.63 11.40
CA ALA A 294 -3.08 -12.91 12.11
C ALA A 294 -2.99 -13.34 13.57
N ARG A 295 -1.78 -13.46 14.10
CA ARG A 295 -1.58 -13.50 15.55
C ARG A 295 -1.83 -12.14 16.20
N PRO A 296 -2.20 -12.09 17.50
CA PRO A 296 -2.40 -10.82 18.21
C PRO A 296 -1.17 -9.90 18.23
N ASP A 297 0.04 -10.44 18.09
CA ASP A 297 1.30 -9.70 18.04
C ASP A 297 1.68 -9.19 16.63
N SER A 298 0.82 -9.43 15.63
CA SER A 298 1.08 -9.02 14.25
C SER A 298 1.01 -7.51 14.08
N LEU A 299 1.92 -6.98 13.26
CA LEU A 299 2.03 -5.57 12.93
C LEU A 299 2.22 -5.37 11.42
N PHE A 300 1.37 -4.54 10.82
CA PHE A 300 1.31 -4.31 9.38
C PHE A 300 1.76 -2.90 9.01
N ARG A 301 2.62 -2.76 8.01
CA ARG A 301 3.15 -1.45 7.60
C ARG A 301 3.56 -1.42 6.13
N LEU A 302 3.33 -0.29 5.45
CA LEU A 302 3.79 0.00 4.09
C LEU A 302 4.70 1.24 4.08
N PRO A 303 6.02 1.09 4.29
CA PRO A 303 6.94 2.22 4.48
C PRO A 303 7.53 2.82 3.18
N GLU A 304 7.16 2.31 2.01
CA GLU A 304 7.86 2.54 0.74
C GLU A 304 7.91 4.01 0.32
N VAL A 305 6.87 4.81 0.62
CA VAL A 305 6.83 6.25 0.30
C VAL A 305 7.96 7.01 0.98
N ALA A 306 8.32 6.64 2.21
CA ALA A 306 9.45 7.25 2.90
C ALA A 306 10.80 6.96 2.24
N MET A 307 10.85 5.96 1.35
CA MET A 307 12.02 5.61 0.53
C MET A 307 11.96 6.27 -0.86
N GLY A 308 10.94 7.09 -1.16
CA GLY A 308 10.72 7.63 -2.51
C GLY A 308 10.12 6.62 -3.50
N LEU A 309 9.44 5.58 -2.99
CA LEU A 309 8.86 4.49 -3.77
C LEU A 309 7.39 4.30 -3.41
N ILE A 310 6.71 3.39 -4.11
CA ILE A 310 5.38 2.89 -3.74
C ILE A 310 5.50 1.40 -3.38
N PRO A 311 4.48 0.78 -2.75
CA PRO A 311 4.42 -0.68 -2.67
C PRO A 311 4.63 -1.31 -4.06
N GLY A 312 5.44 -2.36 -4.13
CA GLY A 312 6.00 -2.86 -5.39
C GLY A 312 6.07 -4.37 -5.52
N ALA A 313 5.44 -5.12 -4.61
CA ALA A 313 5.24 -6.56 -4.67
C ALA A 313 3.76 -6.92 -4.97
N GLY A 314 3.01 -5.97 -5.55
CA GLY A 314 1.57 -6.01 -5.79
C GLY A 314 0.75 -5.26 -4.73
N GLY A 315 1.39 -4.54 -3.80
CA GLY A 315 0.73 -3.87 -2.69
C GLY A 315 -0.28 -2.80 -3.05
N THR A 316 -0.06 -2.05 -4.14
CA THR A 316 -1.03 -1.07 -4.65
C THR A 316 -2.20 -1.73 -5.37
N VAL A 317 -2.23 -3.06 -5.42
CA VAL A 317 -3.28 -3.86 -6.04
C VAL A 317 -4.01 -4.70 -4.99
N SER A 318 -3.28 -5.45 -4.18
CA SER A 318 -3.86 -6.38 -3.19
C SER A 318 -4.45 -5.66 -1.98
N VAL A 319 -3.68 -4.76 -1.37
CA VAL A 319 -4.09 -4.03 -0.16
C VAL A 319 -5.35 -3.18 -0.39
N PRO A 320 -5.44 -2.32 -1.43
CA PRO A 320 -6.65 -1.51 -1.63
C PRO A 320 -7.90 -2.34 -1.97
N ARG A 321 -7.76 -3.57 -2.47
CA ARG A 321 -8.93 -4.46 -2.66
C ARG A 321 -9.48 -4.99 -1.34
N ARG A 322 -8.64 -5.13 -0.32
CA ARG A 322 -9.04 -5.45 1.04
C ARG A 322 -9.60 -4.23 1.77
N ILE A 323 -8.81 -3.16 1.91
CA ILE A 323 -9.14 -2.03 2.80
C ILE A 323 -9.71 -0.79 2.10
N GLY A 324 -9.82 -0.80 0.78
CA GLY A 324 -10.15 0.37 -0.03
C GLY A 324 -8.94 1.27 -0.30
N ARG A 325 -8.97 2.00 -1.42
CA ARG A 325 -7.85 2.85 -1.85
C ARG A 325 -7.53 3.99 -0.87
N TRP A 326 -8.51 4.50 -0.13
CA TRP A 326 -8.33 5.61 0.81
C TRP A 326 -7.48 5.22 2.03
N ARG A 327 -7.83 4.10 2.67
CA ARG A 327 -7.04 3.53 3.78
C ARG A 327 -5.66 3.05 3.31
N ALA A 328 -5.58 2.49 2.10
CA ALA A 328 -4.30 2.11 1.50
C ALA A 328 -3.40 3.34 1.25
N PHE A 329 -3.95 4.42 0.71
CA PHE A 329 -3.24 5.70 0.55
C PHE A 329 -2.70 6.20 1.89
N TRP A 330 -3.55 6.28 2.91
CA TRP A 330 -3.16 6.68 4.26
C TRP A 330 -2.01 5.81 4.81
N LEU A 331 -2.14 4.48 4.73
CA LEU A 331 -1.15 3.54 5.26
C LEU A 331 0.21 3.70 4.57
N CYS A 332 0.22 3.86 3.24
CA CYS A 332 1.45 4.01 2.46
C CYS A 332 2.15 5.34 2.73
N VAL A 333 1.41 6.45 2.80
CA VAL A 333 2.01 7.80 2.91
C VAL A 333 2.48 8.06 4.33
N THR A 334 1.69 7.69 5.34
CA THR A 334 2.08 7.87 6.74
C THR A 334 3.19 6.90 7.15
N GLY A 335 3.17 5.68 6.59
CA GLY A 335 4.00 4.56 7.02
C GLY A 335 3.70 4.14 8.46
N VAL A 336 2.50 4.43 8.97
CA VAL A 336 2.07 4.03 10.31
C VAL A 336 1.95 2.51 10.41
N ALA A 337 2.19 1.98 11.59
CA ALA A 337 1.95 0.57 11.87
C ALA A 337 0.49 0.33 12.29
N LEU A 338 -0.16 -0.65 11.68
CA LEU A 338 -1.46 -1.16 12.11
C LEU A 338 -1.24 -2.40 12.99
N ASP A 339 -1.87 -2.41 14.17
CA ASP A 339 -1.97 -3.63 14.96
C ASP A 339 -2.98 -4.63 14.36
N ALA A 340 -2.94 -5.87 14.84
CA ALA A 340 -3.80 -6.95 14.35
C ALA A 340 -5.31 -6.64 14.47
N GLN A 341 -5.73 -5.98 15.56
CA GLN A 341 -7.13 -5.68 15.79
C GLN A 341 -7.64 -4.63 14.80
N THR A 342 -6.87 -3.56 14.58
CA THR A 342 -7.17 -2.52 13.60
C THR A 342 -7.16 -3.09 12.19
N ALA A 343 -6.18 -3.95 11.87
CA ALA A 343 -6.11 -4.63 10.59
C ALA A 343 -7.35 -5.50 10.33
N MET A 344 -7.88 -6.20 11.33
CA MET A 344 -9.11 -6.98 11.23
C MET A 344 -10.34 -6.08 11.03
N VAL A 345 -10.46 -4.99 11.80
CA VAL A 345 -11.54 -3.99 11.64
C VAL A 345 -11.50 -3.34 10.25
N TRP A 346 -10.30 -3.21 9.67
CA TRP A 346 -10.12 -2.69 8.32
C TRP A 346 -10.32 -3.75 7.23
N GLU A 347 -10.48 -5.02 7.61
CA GLU A 347 -10.58 -6.19 6.72
C GLU A 347 -9.28 -6.42 5.92
N LEU A 348 -8.15 -5.91 6.40
CA LEU A 348 -6.83 -6.26 5.88
C LEU A 348 -6.50 -7.72 6.18
N VAL A 349 -6.98 -8.23 7.31
CA VAL A 349 -6.92 -9.63 7.71
C VAL A 349 -8.31 -10.12 8.10
N ASP A 350 -8.54 -11.42 7.99
CA ASP A 350 -9.86 -12.02 8.12
C ASP A 350 -10.13 -12.54 9.54
N GLU A 351 -9.06 -12.83 10.29
CA GLU A 351 -9.14 -13.37 11.65
C GLU A 351 -7.93 -12.96 12.48
N VAL A 352 -8.14 -12.75 13.78
CA VAL A 352 -7.06 -12.64 14.78
C VAL A 352 -7.15 -13.81 15.77
N SER A 353 -6.17 -14.71 15.77
CA SER A 353 -6.12 -15.89 16.64
C SER A 353 -4.69 -16.36 16.96
N GLY A 354 -4.52 -17.09 18.07
CA GLY A 354 -3.21 -17.39 18.70
C GLY A 354 -2.65 -18.77 18.42
#